data_AF-A0A4P7H9L7-F1
#
_entry.id   AF-A0A4P7H9L7-F1
#
_cell.length_a   1.000
_cell.length_b   1.000
_cell.length_c   1.000
_cell.angle_alpha   90.00
_cell.angle_beta   90.00
_cell.angle_gamma   90.00
#
_symmetry.space_group_name_H-M   'P 1'
#
loop_
_entity.id
_entity.type
_entity.pdbx_description
1 polymer ?
#
loop_
_entity_poly.entity_id
_entity_poly.type
_entity_poly.pdbx_seq_one_letter_code
_entity_poly.pdbx_strand_id
1 'polypeptide(L)'
;MSDAEITVLIRDAAEVLRDEMRRTCSRLADEILDRPAFGSPEWFEQWHARDTPEGRRRLADEHLTKMRIYTAAGVDCTGDAINAQAMGASNDEMAEVCGLTSDAVIAKWGKFFGCLGAAGA
;
A
#
# COMPACT_ATOMS: atom_id res chain seq x y z
N MET A 1 -26.71 -14.37 21.96
CA MET A 1 -26.09 -13.48 20.97
C MET A 1 -26.78 -13.75 19.65
N SER A 2 -27.37 -12.72 19.05
CA SER A 2 -28.06 -12.76 17.77
C SER A 2 -27.09 -12.70 16.58
N ASP A 3 -27.54 -13.07 15.40
CA ASP A 3 -26.77 -12.93 14.15
C ASP A 3 -26.32 -11.49 13.89
N ALA A 4 -27.13 -10.50 14.28
CA ALA A 4 -26.80 -9.09 14.15
C ALA A 4 -25.62 -8.71 15.05
N GLU A 5 -25.62 -9.18 16.31
CA GLU A 5 -24.51 -8.97 17.23
C GLU A 5 -23.23 -9.68 16.76
N ILE A 6 -23.35 -10.91 16.24
CA ILE A 6 -22.21 -11.65 15.65
C ILE A 6 -21.62 -10.89 14.46
N THR A 7 -22.46 -10.34 13.59
CA THR A 7 -22.02 -9.60 12.40
C THR A 7 -21.21 -8.35 12.77
N VAL A 8 -21.64 -7.60 13.79
CA VAL A 8 -20.90 -6.44 14.31
C VAL A 8 -19.53 -6.88 14.84
N LEU A 9 -19.49 -7.93 15.66
CA LEU A 9 -18.24 -8.44 16.22
C LEU A 9 -17.27 -8.92 15.14
N ILE A 10 -17.77 -9.57 14.08
CA ILE A 10 -16.95 -10.00 12.94
C ILE A 10 -16.35 -8.79 12.20
N ARG A 11 -17.14 -7.74 11.97
CA ARG A 11 -16.65 -6.52 11.31
C ARG A 11 -15.53 -5.88 12.14
N ASP A 12 -15.75 -5.71 13.43
CA ASP A 12 -14.78 -5.07 14.31
C ASP A 12 -13.49 -5.93 14.41
N ALA A 13 -13.61 -7.25 14.49
CA ALA A 13 -12.47 -8.16 14.42
C ALA A 13 -11.72 -8.08 13.08
N ALA A 14 -12.43 -7.94 11.96
CA ALA A 14 -11.84 -7.79 10.64
C ALA A 14 -11.08 -6.47 10.48
N GLU A 15 -11.56 -5.38 11.10
CA GLU A 15 -10.87 -4.10 11.14
C GLU A 15 -9.56 -4.20 11.91
N VAL A 16 -9.57 -4.81 13.09
CA VAL A 16 -8.36 -5.07 13.89
C VAL A 16 -7.36 -5.91 13.10
N LEU A 17 -7.80 -7.00 12.49
CA LEU A 17 -6.93 -7.86 11.68
C LEU A 17 -6.29 -7.08 10.52
N ARG A 18 -7.08 -6.27 9.81
CA ARG A 18 -6.58 -5.46 8.70
C ARG A 18 -5.52 -4.45 9.15
N ASP A 19 -5.73 -3.80 10.29
CA ASP A 19 -4.76 -2.85 10.84
C ASP A 19 -3.46 -3.53 11.26
N GLU A 20 -3.54 -4.71 11.89
CA GLU A 20 -2.34 -5.47 12.26
C GLU A 20 -1.55 -5.95 11.04
N MET A 21 -2.25 -6.40 9.99
CA MET A 21 -1.62 -6.76 8.71
C MET A 21 -0.91 -5.54 8.09
N ARG A 22 -1.57 -4.38 8.07
CA ARG A 22 -1.01 -3.13 7.54
C ARG A 22 0.22 -2.67 8.31
N ARG A 23 0.18 -2.69 9.65
CA ARG A 23 1.31 -2.34 10.52
C ARG A 23 2.48 -3.28 10.30
N THR A 24 2.21 -4.59 10.29
CA THR A 24 3.23 -5.62 10.11
C THR A 24 3.88 -5.50 8.74
N CYS A 25 3.10 -5.33 7.67
CA CYS A 25 3.63 -5.15 6.32
C CYS A 25 4.45 -3.87 6.18
N SER A 26 4.02 -2.77 6.81
CA SER A 26 4.78 -1.52 6.81
C SER A 26 6.13 -1.67 7.51
N ARG A 27 6.16 -2.28 8.70
CA ARG A 27 7.42 -2.57 9.39
C ARG A 27 8.37 -3.44 8.55
N LEU A 28 7.85 -4.50 7.93
CA LEU A 28 8.66 -5.38 7.08
C LEU A 28 9.20 -4.66 5.84
N ALA A 29 8.39 -3.79 5.21
CA ALA A 29 8.85 -2.98 4.09
C ALA A 29 9.93 -1.98 4.52
N ASP A 30 9.76 -1.34 5.68
CA ASP A 30 10.75 -0.43 6.25
C ASP A 30 12.09 -1.12 6.51
N GLU A 31 12.07 -2.34 7.06
CA GLU A 31 13.25 -3.18 7.29
C GLU A 31 13.97 -3.57 5.98
N ILE A 32 13.21 -3.94 4.95
CA ILE A 32 13.77 -4.31 3.63
C ILE A 32 14.40 -3.09 2.92
N LEU A 33 13.78 -1.92 3.08
CA LEU A 33 14.19 -0.68 2.43
C LEU A 33 15.20 0.14 3.25
N ASP A 34 15.65 -0.38 4.40
CA ASP A 34 16.54 0.30 5.35
C ASP A 34 16.04 1.74 5.66
N ARG A 35 14.74 1.85 5.99
CA ARG A 35 14.11 3.14 6.24
C ARG A 35 14.58 3.75 7.55
N PRO A 36 14.68 5.09 7.63
CA PRO A 36 14.97 5.75 8.89
C PRO A 36 13.92 5.42 9.95
N ALA A 37 14.37 5.29 11.19
CA ALA A 37 13.48 5.08 12.32
C ALA A 37 12.48 6.25 12.45
N PHE A 38 11.22 5.92 12.73
CA PHE A 38 10.17 6.92 12.92
C PHE A 38 10.59 7.95 13.98
N GLY A 39 10.47 9.24 13.64
CA GLY A 39 10.85 10.35 14.51
C GLY A 39 12.34 10.68 14.55
N SER A 40 13.19 10.00 13.78
CA SER A 40 14.58 10.43 13.60
C SER A 40 14.67 11.72 12.76
N PRO A 41 15.77 12.50 12.85
CA PRO A 41 15.97 13.66 11.99
C PRO A 41 15.85 13.34 10.51
N GLU A 42 16.45 12.23 10.08
CA GLU A 42 16.38 11.76 8.68
C GLU A 42 14.94 11.43 8.32
N TRP A 43 14.18 10.76 9.19
CA TRP A 43 12.75 10.50 8.95
C TRP A 43 11.96 11.79 8.72
N PHE A 44 12.20 12.83 9.54
CA PHE A 44 11.55 14.12 9.36
C PHE A 44 11.92 14.77 8.02
N GLU A 45 13.19 14.72 7.62
CA GLU A 45 13.62 15.20 6.30
C GLU A 45 12.89 14.46 5.17
N GLN A 46 12.77 13.13 5.26
CA GLN A 46 12.03 12.34 4.29
C GLN A 46 10.54 12.74 4.24
N TRP A 47 9.94 12.92 5.42
CA TRP A 47 8.53 13.27 5.59
C TRP A 47 8.20 14.66 5.02
N HIS A 48 9.06 15.64 5.23
CA HIS A 48 8.89 16.99 4.69
C HIS A 48 9.12 17.05 3.18
N ALA A 49 9.96 16.16 2.64
CA ALA A 49 10.19 16.04 1.21
C ALA A 49 9.20 15.12 0.49
N ARG A 50 8.17 14.57 1.16
CA ARG A 50 7.30 13.52 0.57
C ARG A 50 6.59 13.91 -0.72
N ASP A 51 6.27 15.19 -0.88
CA ASP A 51 5.52 15.70 -2.04
C ASP A 51 6.44 16.09 -3.22
N THR A 52 7.77 16.01 -3.04
CA THR A 52 8.75 16.16 -4.12
C THR A 52 8.72 14.95 -5.07
N PRO A 53 9.22 15.05 -6.31
CA PRO A 53 9.35 13.90 -7.20
C PRO A 53 10.10 12.73 -6.57
N GLU A 54 11.19 13.01 -5.86
CA GLU A 54 12.00 12.01 -5.15
C GLU A 54 11.23 11.41 -3.97
N GLY A 55 10.49 12.24 -3.23
CA GLY A 55 9.61 11.80 -2.15
C GLY A 55 8.50 10.88 -2.62
N ARG A 56 7.82 11.24 -3.72
CA ARG A 56 6.77 10.41 -4.32
C ARG A 56 7.32 9.11 -4.88
N ARG A 57 8.47 9.14 -5.56
CA ARG A 57 9.15 7.93 -6.02
C ARG A 57 9.46 6.99 -4.86
N ARG A 58 9.99 7.53 -3.77
CA ARG A 58 10.27 6.78 -2.55
C ARG A 58 9.02 6.13 -1.97
N LEU A 59 7.89 6.84 -1.92
CA LEU A 59 6.62 6.28 -1.46
C LEU A 59 6.08 5.21 -2.41
N ALA A 60 6.25 5.39 -3.74
CA ALA A 60 5.90 4.37 -4.72
C ALA A 60 6.70 3.07 -4.48
N ASP A 61 8.01 3.17 -4.27
CA ASP A 61 8.87 2.02 -3.97
C ASP A 61 8.46 1.29 -2.67
N GLU A 62 7.99 2.05 -1.67
CA GLU A 62 7.44 1.48 -0.43
C GLU A 62 6.19 0.64 -0.70
N HIS A 63 5.22 1.19 -1.45
CA HIS A 63 4.00 0.45 -1.78
C HIS A 63 4.26 -0.75 -2.68
N LEU A 64 5.17 -0.63 -3.66
CA LEU A 64 5.60 -1.77 -4.48
C LEU A 64 6.24 -2.87 -3.63
N THR A 65 7.03 -2.51 -2.61
CA THR A 65 7.61 -3.48 -1.66
C THR A 65 6.52 -4.17 -0.83
N LYS A 66 5.53 -3.42 -0.34
CA LYS A 66 4.36 -4.00 0.36
C LYS A 66 3.56 -4.93 -0.53
N MET A 67 3.37 -4.59 -1.81
CA MET A 67 2.73 -5.46 -2.80
C MET A 67 3.49 -6.78 -2.98
N ARG A 68 4.84 -6.75 -3.05
CA ARG A 68 5.67 -7.98 -3.08
C ARG A 68 5.43 -8.85 -1.86
N ILE A 69 5.46 -8.26 -0.66
CA ILE A 69 5.25 -8.97 0.61
C ILE A 69 3.87 -9.63 0.65
N TYR A 70 2.81 -8.87 0.37
CA TYR A 70 1.45 -9.39 0.38
C TYR A 70 1.23 -10.47 -0.68
N THR A 71 1.77 -10.28 -1.89
CA THR A 71 1.67 -11.30 -2.95
C THR A 71 2.36 -12.59 -2.54
N ALA A 72 3.58 -12.51 -1.98
CA ALA A 72 4.31 -13.67 -1.48
C ALA A 72 3.59 -14.37 -0.32
N ALA A 73 2.84 -13.62 0.49
CA ALA A 73 2.03 -14.14 1.60
C ALA A 73 0.64 -14.65 1.16
N GLY A 74 0.27 -14.54 -0.13
CA GLY A 74 -1.06 -14.91 -0.60
C GLY A 74 -2.18 -13.98 -0.11
N VAL A 75 -1.85 -12.74 0.24
CA VAL A 75 -2.76 -11.71 0.76
C VAL A 75 -3.13 -10.74 -0.36
N ASP A 76 -4.38 -10.25 -0.35
CA ASP A 76 -4.80 -9.21 -1.30
C ASP A 76 -4.04 -7.90 -1.07
N CYS A 77 -3.43 -7.37 -2.13
CA CYS A 77 -2.61 -6.15 -2.09
C CYS A 77 -3.28 -4.94 -2.77
N THR A 78 -4.60 -4.98 -2.98
CA THR A 78 -5.33 -3.94 -3.72
C THR A 78 -5.12 -2.54 -3.14
N GLY A 79 -5.07 -2.41 -1.81
CA GLY A 79 -4.83 -1.12 -1.16
C GLY A 79 -3.47 -0.50 -1.54
N ASP A 80 -2.42 -1.31 -1.54
CA ASP A 80 -1.08 -0.83 -1.92
C ASP A 80 -0.94 -0.61 -3.43
N ALA A 81 -1.65 -1.37 -4.27
CA ALA A 81 -1.69 -1.08 -5.71
C ALA A 81 -2.29 0.30 -6.01
N ILE A 82 -3.38 0.66 -5.33
CA ILE A 82 -4.01 1.99 -5.46
C ILE A 82 -3.03 3.08 -5.01
N ASN A 83 -2.36 2.89 -3.87
CA ASN A 83 -1.43 3.89 -3.35
C ASN A 83 -0.15 3.99 -4.20
N ALA A 84 0.40 2.87 -4.69
CA ALA A 84 1.54 2.86 -5.59
C ALA A 84 1.24 3.69 -6.85
N GLN A 85 0.08 3.47 -7.47
CA GLN A 85 -0.37 4.22 -8.64
C GLN A 85 -0.55 5.71 -8.31
N ALA A 86 -1.15 6.04 -7.16
CA ALA A 86 -1.28 7.42 -6.70
C ALA A 86 0.07 8.10 -6.45
N MET A 87 1.12 7.35 -6.11
CA MET A 87 2.48 7.84 -5.95
C MET A 87 3.29 7.86 -7.27
N GLY A 88 2.71 7.39 -8.36
CA GLY A 88 3.29 7.45 -9.70
C GLY A 88 3.94 6.16 -10.20
N ALA A 89 3.73 5.02 -9.52
CA ALA A 89 4.13 3.72 -10.06
C ALA A 89 3.36 3.41 -11.34
N SER A 90 4.07 2.86 -12.32
CA SER A 90 3.50 2.39 -13.58
C SER A 90 2.81 1.03 -13.42
N ASN A 91 1.95 0.69 -14.39
CA ASN A 91 1.34 -0.65 -14.45
C ASN A 91 2.39 -1.75 -14.63
N ASP A 92 3.49 -1.47 -15.33
CA ASP A 92 4.57 -2.43 -15.58
C ASP A 92 5.32 -2.76 -14.27
N GLU A 93 5.62 -1.76 -13.45
CA GLU A 93 6.23 -1.97 -12.13
C GLU A 93 5.32 -2.77 -11.20
N MET A 94 4.03 -2.43 -11.18
CA MET A 94 3.03 -3.18 -10.42
C MET A 94 2.87 -4.63 -10.92
N ALA A 95 2.99 -4.84 -12.23
CA ALA A 95 2.91 -6.16 -12.84
C ALA A 95 4.11 -7.01 -12.45
N GLU A 96 5.32 -6.45 -12.53
CA GLU A 96 6.57 -7.11 -12.13
C GLU A 96 6.51 -7.60 -10.67
N VAL A 97 6.12 -6.73 -9.74
CA VAL A 97 6.10 -7.08 -8.31
C VAL A 97 5.08 -8.16 -7.95
N CYS A 98 4.01 -8.28 -8.73
CA CYS A 98 2.94 -9.24 -8.48
C CYS A 98 3.02 -10.49 -9.37
N GLY A 99 4.01 -10.60 -10.26
CA GLY A 99 4.09 -11.69 -11.23
C GLY A 99 2.90 -11.69 -12.21
N LEU A 100 2.44 -10.51 -12.59
CA LEU A 100 1.33 -10.29 -13.51
C LEU A 100 1.82 -9.69 -14.82
N THR A 101 0.91 -9.53 -15.78
CA THR A 101 1.10 -8.64 -16.93
C THR A 101 0.46 -7.28 -16.66
N SER A 102 0.88 -6.24 -17.38
CA SER A 102 0.30 -4.90 -17.26
C SER A 102 -1.20 -4.88 -17.60
N ASP A 103 -1.64 -5.68 -18.58
CA ASP A 103 -3.06 -5.86 -18.89
C ASP A 103 -3.82 -6.50 -17.71
N ALA A 104 -3.21 -7.48 -17.03
CA ALA A 104 -3.81 -8.09 -15.84
C ALA A 104 -3.90 -7.11 -14.66
N VAL A 105 -2.92 -6.22 -14.51
CA VAL A 105 -2.98 -5.10 -13.55
C VAL A 105 -4.15 -4.18 -13.85
N ILE A 106 -4.33 -3.77 -15.11
CA ILE A 106 -5.46 -2.92 -15.54
C ILE A 106 -6.78 -3.64 -15.30
N ALA A 107 -6.89 -4.91 -15.67
CA ALA A 107 -8.11 -5.69 -15.46
C ALA A 107 -8.47 -5.84 -13.97
N LYS A 108 -7.45 -6.02 -13.11
CA LYS A 108 -7.64 -6.23 -11.67
C LYS A 108 -7.94 -4.93 -10.92
N TRP A 109 -7.19 -3.86 -11.21
CA TRP A 109 -7.18 -2.63 -10.40
C TRP A 109 -7.52 -1.36 -11.17
N GLY A 110 -7.59 -1.39 -12.50
CA GLY A 110 -7.82 -0.22 -13.35
C GLY A 110 -9.07 0.57 -12.99
N LYS A 111 -10.12 -0.09 -12.48
CA LYS A 111 -11.34 0.57 -12.00
C LYS A 111 -11.14 1.47 -10.76
N PHE A 112 -10.05 1.31 -10.04
CA PHE A 112 -9.70 2.12 -8.86
C PHE A 112 -8.73 3.25 -9.21
N PHE A 113 -7.98 3.11 -10.31
CA PHE A 113 -7.02 4.09 -10.80
C PHE A 113 -7.78 5.29 -11.39
N GLY A 114 -7.94 6.34 -10.58
CA GLY A 114 -8.69 7.55 -10.96
C GLY A 114 -9.53 8.15 -9.84
N CYS A 115 -9.82 7.39 -8.77
CA CYS A 115 -10.60 7.91 -7.63
C CYS A 115 -9.83 8.88 -6.72
N LEU A 116 -8.51 9.00 -6.87
CA LEU A 116 -7.65 9.84 -6.01
C LEU A 116 -7.18 11.15 -6.67
N GLY A 117 -7.52 11.38 -7.95
CA GLY A 117 -7.09 12.58 -8.71
C GLY A 117 -7.95 13.83 -8.50
N ALA A 118 -9.06 13.75 -7.77
CA ALA A 118 -10.03 14.86 -7.62
C ALA A 118 -9.97 15.59 -6.26
N ALA A 119 -9.04 15.23 -5.37
CA ALA A 119 -8.97 15.77 -4.01
C ALA A 119 -7.82 16.77 -3.76
N GLY A 120 -7.23 17.34 -4.82
CA GLY A 120 -6.05 18.22 -4.68
C GLY A 120 -5.86 19.25 -5.79
N ALA A 121 -6.96 19.80 -6.32
CA ALA A 121 -6.94 20.99 -7.16
C ALA A 121 -7.48 22.20 -6.38
#